data_AF-A0A518V1S4-F1
#
_entry.id   AF-A0A518V1S4-F1
#
_cell.length_a   1.000
_cell.length_b   1.000
_cell.length_c   1.000
_cell.angle_alpha   90.00
_cell.angle_beta   90.00
_cell.angle_gamma   90.00
#
_symmetry.space_group_name_H-M   'P 1'
#
loop_
_entity.id
_entity.type
_entity.pdbx_description
1 polymer ?
#
loop_
_entity_poly.entity_id
_entity_poly.type
_entity_poly.pdbx_seq_one_letter_code
_entity_poly.pdbx_strand_id
1 'polypeptide(L)'
;MNDKKIIIEGKGLPWHIIASQYESYITSHFHLTVDDIVEFFGCTYLYALKNIRPYVEHISINTVARKLIFRSHNEICEWEEETLELAKKRILFNDEDFRDFVRTNVKKEIKYGHIPFSEFEDKEEYQFILRNYDKNKETPFAVLNKAANKLYKEFKKGIVSKELESVPGKLYSLKELKEYMGYRHDMEVRRLVESRGANKHSYGNLIRYDVNEVVSNSIPIPIDVYQKKPHGILVKEIISESKDTLIRRKK
;
A
#
# COMPACT_ATOMS: atom_id res chain seq x y z
N MET A 1 24.53 -4.90 14.49
CA MET A 1 23.65 -5.36 13.40
C MET A 1 24.49 -5.44 12.14
N ASN A 2 24.55 -6.61 11.52
CA ASN A 2 25.31 -6.78 10.28
C ASN A 2 24.43 -6.34 9.11
N ASP A 3 24.97 -5.44 8.29
CA ASP A 3 24.35 -5.01 7.03
C ASP A 3 24.13 -6.26 6.16
N LYS A 4 22.92 -6.50 5.63
CA LYS A 4 22.60 -7.64 4.76
C LYS A 4 23.21 -7.52 3.34
N LYS A 5 24.40 -6.96 3.25
CA LYS A 5 25.08 -6.74 1.98
C LYS A 5 25.69 -8.05 1.48
N ILE A 6 25.34 -8.45 0.26
CA ILE A 6 26.02 -9.54 -0.45
C ILE A 6 27.32 -8.99 -1.05
N ILE A 7 28.42 -9.69 -0.77
CA ILE A 7 29.75 -9.36 -1.28
C ILE A 7 29.99 -10.21 -2.52
N ILE A 8 30.21 -9.54 -3.66
CA ILE A 8 30.63 -10.17 -4.91
C ILE A 8 32.15 -10.24 -4.90
N GLU A 9 32.69 -11.45 -4.76
CA GLU A 9 34.14 -11.67 -4.67
C GLU A 9 34.80 -11.54 -6.04
N GLY A 10 35.69 -10.57 -6.20
CA GLY A 10 36.41 -10.35 -7.46
C GLY A 10 37.93 -10.58 -7.39
N LYS A 11 38.48 -10.93 -6.23
CA LYS A 11 39.94 -11.02 -6.07
C LYS A 11 40.48 -12.21 -6.86
N GLY A 12 41.35 -11.93 -7.84
CA GLY A 12 41.99 -12.95 -8.67
C GLY A 12 41.10 -13.49 -9.81
N LEU A 13 39.88 -12.97 -9.97
CA LEU A 13 38.99 -13.37 -11.06
C LEU A 13 39.19 -12.48 -12.29
N PRO A 14 39.07 -13.05 -13.51
CA PRO A 14 38.98 -12.26 -14.72
C PRO A 14 37.79 -11.29 -14.67
N TRP A 15 37.96 -10.13 -15.30
CA TRP A 15 36.97 -9.06 -15.25
C TRP A 15 35.59 -9.46 -15.78
N HIS A 16 35.53 -10.35 -16.79
CA HIS A 16 34.28 -10.81 -17.38
C HIS A 16 33.52 -11.80 -16.47
N ILE A 17 34.25 -12.57 -15.65
CA ILE A 17 33.63 -13.42 -14.62
C ILE A 17 32.96 -12.55 -13.55
N ILE A 18 33.64 -11.47 -13.13
CA ILE A 18 33.05 -10.51 -12.19
C ILE A 18 31.79 -9.88 -12.79
N ALA A 19 31.83 -9.45 -14.06
CA ALA A 19 30.66 -8.91 -14.75
C ALA A 19 29.50 -9.92 -14.78
N SER A 20 29.76 -11.18 -15.18
CA SER A 20 28.74 -12.23 -15.23
C SER A 20 28.12 -12.55 -13.86
N GLN A 21 28.89 -12.45 -12.76
CA GLN A 21 28.32 -12.56 -11.42
C GLN A 21 27.30 -11.44 -11.14
N TYR A 22 27.63 -10.18 -11.49
CA TYR A 22 26.68 -9.07 -11.38
C TYR A 22 25.43 -9.32 -12.24
N GLU A 23 25.60 -9.81 -13.46
CA GLU A 23 24.50 -10.17 -14.35
C GLU A 23 23.55 -11.14 -13.67
N SER A 24 24.09 -12.24 -13.15
CA SER A 24 23.32 -13.31 -12.51
C SER A 24 22.56 -12.81 -11.28
N TYR A 25 23.11 -11.88 -10.50
CA TYR A 25 22.37 -11.28 -9.39
C TYR A 25 21.26 -10.35 -9.90
N ILE A 26 21.57 -9.50 -10.88
CA ILE A 26 20.60 -8.54 -11.40
C ILE A 26 19.43 -9.26 -12.05
N THR A 27 19.67 -10.27 -12.89
CA THR A 27 18.61 -10.99 -13.64
C THR A 27 17.81 -11.99 -12.80
N SER A 28 18.26 -12.31 -11.58
CA SER A 28 17.53 -13.22 -10.68
C SER A 28 16.51 -12.49 -9.83
N HIS A 29 16.97 -11.77 -8.79
CA HIS A 29 16.08 -11.18 -7.78
C HIS A 29 16.48 -9.77 -7.35
N PHE A 30 17.55 -9.18 -7.90
CA PHE A 30 18.06 -7.87 -7.47
C PHE A 30 17.64 -6.75 -8.43
N HIS A 31 16.33 -6.50 -8.55
CA HIS A 31 15.79 -5.46 -9.43
C HIS A 31 15.35 -4.19 -8.69
N LEU A 32 15.08 -4.28 -7.39
CA LEU A 32 14.56 -3.16 -6.63
C LEU A 32 15.65 -2.11 -6.34
N THR A 33 15.41 -0.87 -6.74
CA THR A 33 16.32 0.25 -6.48
C THR A 33 15.95 0.96 -5.19
N VAL A 34 16.86 1.82 -4.70
CA VAL A 34 16.52 2.71 -3.56
C VAL A 34 15.37 3.66 -3.92
N ASP A 35 15.26 4.06 -5.19
CA ASP A 35 14.20 4.97 -5.65
C ASP A 35 12.84 4.28 -5.56
N ASP A 36 12.75 2.98 -5.87
CA ASP A 36 11.51 2.20 -5.76
C ASP A 36 11.08 2.04 -4.30
N ILE A 37 12.02 1.82 -3.38
CA ILE A 37 11.74 1.77 -1.94
C ILE A 37 11.27 3.13 -1.42
N VAL A 38 11.92 4.21 -1.88
CA VAL A 38 11.56 5.58 -1.57
C VAL A 38 10.14 5.88 -2.03
N GLU A 39 9.82 5.49 -3.25
CA GLU A 39 8.49 5.61 -3.83
C GLU A 39 7.47 4.80 -3.04
N PHE A 40 7.76 3.53 -2.74
CA PHE A 40 6.88 2.63 -2.01
C PHE A 40 6.48 3.21 -0.64
N PHE A 41 7.45 3.68 0.14
CA PHE A 41 7.21 4.21 1.49
C PHE A 41 6.90 5.71 1.53
N GLY A 42 6.98 6.43 0.40
CA GLY A 42 6.90 7.90 0.39
C GLY A 42 7.91 8.53 1.36
N CYS A 43 9.17 8.09 1.32
CA CYS A 43 10.20 8.48 2.29
C CYS A 43 11.41 9.14 1.62
N THR A 44 12.40 9.59 2.37
CA THR A 44 13.62 10.15 1.77
C THR A 44 14.62 9.05 1.44
N TYR A 45 15.47 9.27 0.43
CA TYR A 45 16.57 8.36 0.09
C TYR A 45 17.45 8.00 1.29
N LEU A 46 17.78 9.00 2.11
CA LEU A 46 18.57 8.80 3.33
C LEU A 46 17.83 7.93 4.37
N TYR A 47 16.50 8.08 4.47
CA TYR A 47 15.69 7.27 5.36
C TYR A 47 15.72 5.80 4.95
N ALA A 48 15.54 5.50 3.65
CA ALA A 48 15.62 4.14 3.12
C ALA A 48 16.98 3.50 3.39
N LEU A 49 18.09 4.22 3.14
CA LEU A 49 19.43 3.70 3.40
C LEU A 49 19.71 3.43 4.88
N LYS A 50 19.16 4.23 5.79
CA LYS A 50 19.43 4.08 7.24
C LYS A 50 18.53 3.05 7.90
N ASN A 51 17.26 2.97 7.48
CA ASN A 51 16.23 2.21 8.20
C ASN A 51 15.77 0.96 7.45
N ILE A 52 16.07 0.80 6.16
CA ILE A 52 15.60 -0.36 5.38
C ILE A 52 16.80 -1.17 4.89
N ARG A 53 17.80 -0.52 4.28
CA ARG A 53 18.98 -1.22 3.74
C ARG A 53 19.64 -2.21 4.70
N PRO A 54 19.82 -1.92 6.00
CA PRO A 54 20.46 -2.87 6.91
C PRO A 54 19.70 -4.19 7.11
N TYR A 55 18.42 -4.23 6.75
CA TYR A 55 17.51 -5.34 6.99
C TYR A 55 17.14 -6.12 5.73
N VAL A 56 17.51 -5.60 4.54
CA VAL A 56 17.14 -6.16 3.25
C VAL A 56 18.41 -6.52 2.48
N GLU A 57 18.45 -7.74 1.94
CA GLU A 57 19.53 -8.22 1.12
C GLU A 57 19.76 -7.32 -0.08
N HIS A 58 21.02 -6.95 -0.32
CA HIS A 58 21.36 -6.05 -1.41
C HIS A 58 22.78 -6.24 -1.91
N ILE A 59 22.98 -5.91 -3.18
CA ILE A 59 24.30 -5.80 -3.80
C ILE A 59 24.69 -4.33 -3.96
N SER A 60 25.99 -4.06 -4.03
CA SER A 60 26.50 -2.71 -4.36
C SER A 60 27.30 -2.74 -5.66
N ILE A 61 27.00 -1.78 -6.54
CA ILE A 61 27.69 -1.60 -7.81
C ILE A 61 28.54 -0.34 -7.74
N ASN A 62 29.82 -0.53 -7.48
CA ASN A 62 30.80 0.57 -7.46
C ASN A 62 31.26 0.94 -8.87
N THR A 63 32.04 2.01 -8.99
CA THR A 63 32.52 2.52 -10.29
C THR A 63 33.37 1.50 -11.05
N VAL A 64 34.13 0.66 -10.36
CA VAL A 64 34.96 -0.38 -11.00
C VAL A 64 34.08 -1.47 -11.57
N ALA A 65 33.19 -2.04 -10.75
CA ALA A 65 32.21 -3.04 -11.17
C ALA A 65 31.41 -2.56 -12.38
N ARG A 66 30.92 -1.31 -12.35
CA ARG A 66 30.19 -0.71 -13.48
C ARG A 66 31.02 -0.72 -14.76
N LYS A 67 32.31 -0.32 -14.70
CA LYS A 67 33.19 -0.37 -15.88
C LYS A 67 33.33 -1.80 -16.42
N LEU A 68 33.43 -2.80 -15.55
CA LEU A 68 33.54 -4.20 -15.98
C LEU A 68 32.26 -4.68 -16.66
N ILE A 69 31.10 -4.32 -16.12
CA ILE A 69 29.78 -4.64 -16.70
C ILE A 69 29.66 -4.04 -18.11
N PHE A 70 29.88 -2.73 -18.26
CA PHE A 70 29.78 -2.08 -19.57
C PHE A 70 30.84 -2.56 -20.57
N ARG A 71 32.03 -2.93 -20.09
CA ARG A 71 33.03 -3.58 -20.92
C ARG A 71 32.55 -4.94 -21.42
N SER A 72 31.96 -5.75 -20.54
CA SER A 72 31.40 -7.06 -20.89
C SER A 72 30.29 -6.97 -21.91
N HIS A 73 29.40 -5.99 -21.73
CA HIS A 73 28.33 -5.70 -22.69
C HIS A 73 28.87 -5.42 -24.10
N ASN A 74 29.93 -4.60 -24.20
CA ASN A 74 30.49 -4.20 -25.49
C ASN A 74 31.42 -5.24 -26.12
N GLU A 75 32.14 -6.05 -25.32
CA GLU A 75 33.23 -6.92 -25.81
C GLU A 75 32.85 -8.41 -25.86
N ILE A 76 31.87 -8.88 -25.08
CA ILE A 76 31.62 -10.32 -24.88
C ILE A 76 30.18 -10.71 -25.15
N CYS A 77 29.22 -10.09 -24.47
CA CYS A 77 27.82 -10.51 -24.50
C CYS A 77 26.90 -9.33 -24.30
N GLU A 78 25.92 -9.17 -25.20
CA GLU A 78 24.96 -8.08 -25.16
C GLU A 78 23.94 -8.31 -24.03
N TRP A 79 24.16 -7.65 -22.90
CA TRP A 79 23.18 -7.55 -21.82
C TRP A 79 21.91 -6.83 -22.28
N GLU A 80 20.77 -7.29 -21.77
CA GLU A 80 19.48 -6.62 -21.97
C GLU A 80 19.50 -5.18 -21.43
N GLU A 81 18.81 -4.27 -22.12
CA GLU A 81 18.79 -2.84 -21.80
C GLU A 81 18.29 -2.57 -20.37
N GLU A 82 17.27 -3.30 -19.92
CA GLU A 82 16.75 -3.19 -18.54
C GLU A 82 17.80 -3.55 -17.49
N THR A 83 18.58 -4.62 -17.74
CA THR A 83 19.68 -5.05 -16.87
C THR A 83 20.78 -3.99 -16.83
N LEU A 84 21.08 -3.36 -17.95
CA LEU A 84 22.05 -2.25 -18.02
C LEU A 84 21.58 -1.00 -17.25
N GLU A 85 20.30 -0.66 -17.33
CA GLU A 85 19.74 0.46 -16.55
C GLU A 85 19.88 0.21 -15.04
N LEU A 86 19.60 -1.02 -14.60
CA LEU A 86 19.82 -1.43 -13.21
C LEU A 86 21.31 -1.37 -12.83
N ALA A 87 22.22 -1.77 -13.72
CA ALA A 87 23.66 -1.70 -13.48
C ALA A 87 24.21 -0.25 -13.33
N LYS A 88 23.48 0.76 -13.80
CA LYS A 88 23.82 2.18 -13.54
C LYS A 88 23.58 2.57 -12.09
N LYS A 89 22.66 1.89 -11.38
CA LYS A 89 22.35 2.16 -9.98
C LYS A 89 23.52 1.77 -9.08
N ARG A 90 23.53 2.29 -7.85
CA ARG A 90 24.60 2.03 -6.87
C ARG A 90 24.30 0.84 -5.97
N ILE A 91 23.02 0.60 -5.70
CA ILE A 91 22.52 -0.42 -4.79
C ILE A 91 21.27 -1.00 -5.44
N LEU A 92 21.18 -2.33 -5.44
CA LEU A 92 20.01 -3.08 -5.84
C LEU A 92 19.65 -4.05 -4.72
N PHE A 93 18.36 -4.15 -4.39
CA PHE A 93 17.82 -4.96 -3.33
C PHE A 93 17.15 -6.20 -3.88
N ASN A 94 17.17 -7.26 -3.08
CA ASN A 94 16.40 -8.46 -3.34
C ASN A 94 14.89 -8.16 -3.20
N ASP A 95 14.12 -8.46 -4.25
CA ASP A 95 12.68 -8.20 -4.31
C ASP A 95 11.88 -8.98 -3.24
N GLU A 96 12.24 -10.24 -3.02
CA GLU A 96 11.55 -11.13 -2.09
C GLU A 96 11.87 -10.78 -0.64
N ASP A 97 13.15 -10.58 -0.31
CA ASP A 97 13.55 -10.17 1.04
C ASP A 97 12.98 -8.78 1.40
N PHE A 98 12.82 -7.88 0.42
CA PHE A 98 12.10 -6.62 0.64
C PHE A 98 10.61 -6.85 0.95
N ARG A 99 9.93 -7.73 0.21
CA ARG A 99 8.51 -8.05 0.46
C ARG A 99 8.31 -8.67 1.84
N ASP A 100 9.19 -9.58 2.25
CA ASP A 100 9.13 -10.21 3.57
C ASP A 100 9.45 -9.22 4.69
N PHE A 101 10.44 -8.34 4.46
CA PHE A 101 10.69 -7.21 5.34
C PHE A 101 9.44 -6.35 5.53
N VAL A 102 8.73 -6.00 4.44
CA VAL A 102 7.50 -5.21 4.51
C VAL A 102 6.42 -5.94 5.32
N ARG A 103 6.16 -7.22 5.04
CA ARG A 103 5.13 -8.01 5.75
C ARG A 103 5.37 -8.06 7.26
N THR A 104 6.63 -8.20 7.64
CA THR A 104 7.05 -8.38 9.04
C THR A 104 7.11 -7.05 9.81
N ASN A 105 7.59 -5.98 9.17
CA ASN A 105 7.93 -4.74 9.87
C ASN A 105 6.86 -3.65 9.75
N VAL A 106 6.01 -3.70 8.72
CA VAL A 106 4.91 -2.75 8.57
C VAL A 106 3.70 -3.27 9.34
N LYS A 107 3.24 -2.45 10.29
CA LYS A 107 2.06 -2.77 11.10
C LYS A 107 0.83 -2.10 10.49
N LYS A 108 -0.24 -2.87 10.32
CA LYS A 108 -1.55 -2.32 9.95
C LYS A 108 -2.38 -2.12 11.20
N GLU A 109 -2.70 -0.88 11.52
CA GLU A 109 -3.64 -0.52 12.58
C GLU A 109 -5.05 -0.54 12.00
N ILE A 110 -5.74 -1.65 12.23
CA ILE A 110 -7.09 -1.88 11.74
C ILE A 110 -8.08 -1.34 12.76
N LYS A 111 -8.77 -0.28 12.38
CA LYS A 111 -9.84 0.35 13.16
C LYS A 111 -11.23 0.04 12.58
N TYR A 112 -11.28 -0.14 11.26
CA TYR A 112 -12.51 -0.41 10.54
C TYR A 112 -12.37 -1.69 9.71
N GLY A 113 -13.40 -2.54 9.78
CA GLY A 113 -13.71 -3.50 8.72
C GLY A 113 -14.46 -2.80 7.60
N HIS A 114 -14.49 -3.42 6.43
CA HIS A 114 -15.12 -2.84 5.23
C HIS A 114 -16.17 -3.79 4.67
N ILE A 115 -17.35 -3.25 4.36
CA ILE A 115 -18.39 -3.96 3.62
C ILE A 115 -18.40 -3.43 2.18
N PRO A 116 -18.01 -4.24 1.19
CA PRO A 116 -18.05 -3.85 -0.23
C PRO A 116 -19.47 -3.48 -0.68
N PHE A 117 -19.59 -2.52 -1.59
CA PHE A 117 -20.91 -2.12 -2.11
C PHE A 117 -21.62 -3.22 -2.91
N SER A 118 -20.88 -4.15 -3.49
CA SER A 118 -21.43 -5.32 -4.19
C SER A 118 -22.35 -6.18 -3.31
N GLU A 119 -22.10 -6.22 -2.00
CA GLU A 119 -22.93 -6.94 -1.02
C GLU A 119 -24.35 -6.35 -0.90
N PHE A 120 -24.54 -5.12 -1.38
CA PHE A 120 -25.80 -4.40 -1.36
C PHE A 120 -26.54 -4.52 -2.69
N GLU A 121 -25.87 -4.80 -3.81
CA GLU A 121 -26.40 -4.65 -5.17
C GLU A 121 -27.65 -5.49 -5.43
N ASP A 122 -27.69 -6.72 -4.93
CA ASP A 122 -28.80 -7.66 -5.12
C ASP A 122 -29.97 -7.44 -4.15
N LYS A 123 -29.89 -6.45 -3.27
CA LYS A 123 -30.95 -6.15 -2.29
C LYS A 123 -31.95 -5.18 -2.90
N GLU A 124 -33.22 -5.59 -2.97
CA GLU A 124 -34.31 -4.73 -3.44
C GLU A 124 -34.36 -3.40 -2.68
N GLU A 125 -34.05 -3.42 -1.39
CA GLU A 125 -34.02 -2.25 -0.54
C GLU A 125 -32.86 -1.30 -0.88
N TYR A 126 -31.73 -1.81 -1.37
CA TYR A 126 -30.64 -1.00 -1.89
C TYR A 126 -30.99 -0.39 -3.25
N GLN A 127 -31.62 -1.15 -4.14
CA GLN A 127 -32.16 -0.62 -5.39
C GLN A 127 -33.20 0.48 -5.15
N PHE A 128 -34.02 0.33 -4.11
CA PHE A 128 -34.93 1.38 -3.65
C PHE A 128 -34.18 2.65 -3.22
N ILE A 129 -33.10 2.51 -2.45
CA ILE A 129 -32.24 3.64 -2.05
C ILE A 129 -31.71 4.35 -3.29
N LEU A 130 -31.11 3.62 -4.24
CA LEU A 130 -30.56 4.19 -5.47
C LEU A 130 -31.61 4.90 -6.34
N ARG A 131 -32.78 4.28 -6.55
CA ARG A 131 -33.85 4.83 -7.40
C ARG A 131 -34.51 6.09 -6.82
N ASN A 132 -34.52 6.23 -5.50
CA ASN A 132 -35.12 7.39 -4.83
C ASN A 132 -34.12 8.52 -4.57
N TYR A 133 -32.89 8.40 -5.09
CA TYR A 133 -31.78 9.29 -4.81
C TYR A 133 -31.44 10.15 -6.03
N ASP A 134 -31.74 11.44 -5.97
CA ASP A 134 -31.48 12.38 -7.06
C ASP A 134 -29.98 12.52 -7.40
N LYS A 135 -29.67 12.29 -8.69
CA LYS A 135 -28.64 12.89 -9.58
C LYS A 135 -27.17 13.07 -9.15
N ASN A 136 -26.75 12.82 -7.91
CA ASN A 136 -25.33 12.91 -7.49
C ASN A 136 -24.80 11.58 -6.93
N LYS A 137 -23.74 11.04 -7.56
CA LYS A 137 -23.17 9.69 -7.31
C LYS A 137 -22.52 9.51 -5.93
N GLU A 138 -22.21 10.58 -5.19
CA GLU A 138 -21.59 10.50 -3.86
C GLU A 138 -22.57 10.23 -2.71
N THR A 139 -23.86 10.41 -2.98
CA THR A 139 -24.89 10.43 -1.94
C THR A 139 -25.28 9.07 -1.36
N PRO A 140 -25.25 7.94 -2.12
CA PRO A 140 -25.46 6.61 -1.57
C PRO A 140 -24.41 6.27 -0.49
N PHE A 141 -23.14 6.61 -0.73
CA PHE A 141 -22.07 6.41 0.25
C PHE A 141 -22.33 7.21 1.52
N ALA A 142 -22.66 8.49 1.41
CA ALA A 142 -22.92 9.33 2.58
C ALA A 142 -24.10 8.82 3.43
N VAL A 143 -25.15 8.28 2.80
CA VAL A 143 -26.34 7.75 3.51
C VAL A 143 -26.06 6.46 4.19
N LEU A 144 -25.49 5.51 3.45
CA LEU A 144 -25.14 4.20 3.98
C LEU A 144 -24.12 4.34 5.11
N ASN A 145 -23.12 5.22 4.95
CA ASN A 145 -22.15 5.53 5.99
C ASN A 145 -22.81 6.24 7.19
N LYS A 146 -23.78 7.14 6.97
CA LYS A 146 -24.54 7.75 8.08
C LYS A 146 -25.39 6.73 8.84
N ALA A 147 -26.05 5.82 8.13
CA ALA A 147 -26.85 4.75 8.72
C ALA A 147 -25.97 3.78 9.50
N ALA A 148 -24.84 3.36 8.93
CA ALA A 148 -23.81 2.60 9.64
C ALA A 148 -23.36 3.34 10.90
N ASN A 149 -22.92 4.60 10.79
CA ASN A 149 -22.50 5.36 11.95
C ASN A 149 -23.60 5.48 13.02
N LYS A 150 -24.88 5.57 12.64
CA LYS A 150 -26.01 5.59 13.58
C LYS A 150 -26.16 4.24 14.30
N LEU A 151 -26.11 3.12 13.57
CA LEU A 151 -26.14 1.78 14.13
C LEU A 151 -25.00 1.53 15.12
N TYR A 152 -23.84 2.15 14.89
CA TYR A 152 -22.62 1.87 15.64
C TYR A 152 -22.22 2.94 16.67
N LYS A 153 -23.07 3.95 16.95
CA LYS A 153 -22.74 5.09 17.84
C LYS A 153 -22.27 4.70 19.24
N GLU A 154 -22.73 3.56 19.76
CA GLU A 154 -22.48 3.15 21.15
C GLU A 154 -21.33 2.14 21.29
N PHE A 155 -20.76 1.68 20.17
CA PHE A 155 -19.73 0.66 20.20
C PHE A 155 -18.34 1.28 20.33
N LYS A 156 -17.50 0.66 21.16
CA LYS A 156 -16.09 1.05 21.26
C LYS A 156 -15.39 0.75 19.94
N LYS A 157 -14.59 1.70 19.48
CA LYS A 157 -13.70 1.51 18.34
C LYS A 157 -12.48 0.74 18.84
N GLY A 158 -12.46 -0.57 18.65
CA GLY A 158 -11.25 -1.37 18.81
C GLY A 158 -10.19 -0.99 17.78
N ILE A 159 -8.92 -1.06 18.17
CA ILE A 159 -7.79 -0.98 17.24
C ILE A 159 -7.04 -2.30 17.36
N VAL A 160 -6.91 -3.01 16.25
CA VAL A 160 -6.11 -4.23 16.19
C VAL A 160 -4.90 -3.94 15.32
N SER A 161 -3.70 -4.10 15.89
CA SER A 161 -2.47 -4.08 15.11
C SER A 161 -2.19 -5.49 14.60
N LYS A 162 -2.01 -5.63 13.29
CA LYS A 162 -1.63 -6.91 12.66
C LYS A 162 -0.46 -6.72 11.71
N GLU A 163 0.28 -7.80 11.51
CA GLU A 163 1.17 -7.97 10.37
C GLU A 163 0.36 -8.01 9.07
N LEU A 164 1.04 -7.78 7.95
CA LEU A 164 0.36 -7.73 6.66
C LEU A 164 0.19 -9.13 6.08
N GLU A 165 -1.07 -9.50 5.79
CA GLU A 165 -1.40 -10.73 5.06
C GLU A 165 -0.92 -10.66 3.60
N SER A 166 -0.88 -9.46 3.02
CA SER A 166 -0.37 -9.19 1.67
C SER A 166 0.40 -7.87 1.63
N VAL A 167 1.41 -7.80 0.76
CA VAL A 167 2.19 -6.57 0.55
C VAL A 167 1.30 -5.59 -0.22
N PRO A 168 1.01 -4.39 0.32
CA PRO A 168 0.26 -3.37 -0.40
C PRO A 168 1.06 -2.89 -1.62
N GLY A 169 0.40 -2.13 -2.49
CA GLY A 169 1.14 -1.32 -3.46
C GLY A 169 1.89 -0.17 -2.78
N LYS A 170 2.03 0.94 -3.50
CA LYS A 170 2.58 2.17 -2.94
C LYS A 170 1.77 2.66 -1.73
N LEU A 171 2.47 3.05 -0.67
CA LEU A 171 1.89 3.59 0.56
C LEU A 171 2.08 5.10 0.60
N TYR A 172 0.97 5.82 0.82
CA TYR A 172 0.94 7.28 0.71
C TYR A 172 0.89 7.96 2.07
N SER A 173 1.66 9.03 2.23
CA SER A 173 1.44 10.00 3.31
C SER A 173 0.17 10.83 3.04
N LEU A 174 -0.34 11.54 4.06
CA LEU A 174 -1.45 12.47 3.85
C LEU A 174 -1.11 13.59 2.85
N LYS A 175 0.16 14.00 2.79
CA LYS A 175 0.63 15.02 1.86
C LYS A 175 0.59 14.50 0.42
N GLU A 176 1.09 13.29 0.20
CA GLU A 176 1.05 12.66 -1.13
C GLU A 176 -0.38 12.34 -1.56
N LEU A 177 -1.26 11.90 -0.65
CA LEU A 177 -2.69 11.73 -0.95
C LEU A 177 -3.34 13.05 -1.35
N LYS A 178 -2.98 14.17 -0.70
CA LYS A 178 -3.48 15.50 -1.07
C LYS A 178 -3.12 15.85 -2.50
N GLU A 179 -1.85 15.67 -2.85
CA GLU A 179 -1.34 15.96 -4.19
C GLU A 179 -1.96 15.03 -5.23
N TYR A 180 -2.02 13.73 -4.93
CA TYR A 180 -2.59 12.70 -5.79
C TYR A 180 -4.08 12.93 -6.10
N MET A 181 -4.86 13.36 -5.10
CA MET A 181 -6.30 13.56 -5.24
C MET A 181 -6.70 15.01 -5.59
N GLY A 182 -5.73 15.93 -5.70
CA GLY A 182 -5.99 17.33 -6.05
C GLY A 182 -6.69 18.16 -4.98
N TYR A 183 -6.59 17.77 -3.70
CA TYR A 183 -7.16 18.55 -2.60
C TYR A 183 -6.31 19.78 -2.28
N ARG A 184 -6.97 20.86 -1.84
CA ARG A 184 -6.27 22.11 -1.49
C ARG A 184 -5.74 22.08 -0.06
N HIS A 185 -6.48 21.44 0.84
CA HIS A 185 -6.18 21.48 2.27
C HIS A 185 -5.98 20.08 2.88
N ASP A 186 -4.97 19.93 3.75
CA ASP A 186 -4.68 18.68 4.44
C ASP A 186 -5.87 18.15 5.26
N MET A 187 -6.71 19.06 5.76
CA MET A 187 -7.92 18.71 6.51
C MET A 187 -8.98 17.99 5.67
N GLU A 188 -9.05 18.26 4.36
CA GLU A 188 -9.98 17.58 3.45
C GLU A 188 -9.59 16.12 3.30
N VAL A 189 -8.30 15.86 3.09
CA VAL A 189 -7.75 14.50 2.99
C VAL A 189 -7.90 13.74 4.30
N ARG A 190 -7.62 14.38 5.44
CA ARG A 190 -7.83 13.73 6.75
C ARG A 190 -9.28 13.32 6.96
N ARG A 191 -10.22 14.23 6.67
CA ARG A 191 -11.66 13.92 6.74
C ARG A 191 -12.04 12.81 5.78
N LEU A 192 -11.49 12.80 4.57
CA LEU A 192 -11.73 11.75 3.59
C LEU A 192 -11.26 10.39 4.11
N VAL A 193 -9.98 10.28 4.50
CA VAL A 193 -9.38 9.06 5.08
C VAL A 193 -10.21 8.54 6.26
N GLU A 194 -10.61 9.43 7.16
CA GLU A 194 -11.45 9.06 8.32
C GLU A 194 -12.85 8.62 7.91
N SER A 195 -13.50 9.34 6.98
CA SER A 195 -14.84 9.02 6.49
C SER A 195 -14.91 7.72 5.70
N ARG A 196 -13.82 7.38 5.01
CA ARG A 196 -13.62 6.14 4.25
C ARG A 196 -13.14 5.01 5.16
N GLY A 197 -12.71 5.34 6.37
CA GLY A 197 -12.22 4.39 7.37
C GLY A 197 -10.93 3.68 6.95
N ALA A 198 -10.11 4.32 6.11
CA ALA A 198 -8.86 3.73 5.66
C ALA A 198 -7.92 3.47 6.86
N ASN A 199 -7.33 2.28 6.89
CA ASN A 199 -6.50 1.83 7.99
C ASN A 199 -5.06 2.34 7.84
N LYS A 200 -4.40 2.58 8.97
CA LYS A 200 -3.05 3.13 8.98
C LYS A 200 -2.04 2.01 8.82
N HIS A 201 -1.04 2.24 7.98
CA HIS A 201 0.15 1.41 7.86
C HIS A 201 1.30 2.15 8.52
N SER A 202 1.89 1.59 9.56
CA SER A 202 2.97 2.21 10.33
C SER A 202 4.28 1.43 10.20
N TYR A 203 5.36 2.17 9.96
CA TYR A 203 6.73 1.67 9.98
C TYR A 203 7.65 2.71 10.59
N GLY A 204 8.24 2.42 11.75
CA GLY A 204 8.95 3.41 12.55
C GLY A 204 8.07 4.63 12.82
N ASN A 205 8.50 5.81 12.35
CA ASN A 205 7.75 7.06 12.46
C ASN A 205 6.88 7.38 11.23
N LEU A 206 6.88 6.51 10.22
CA LEU A 206 6.09 6.70 9.01
C LEU A 206 4.66 6.19 9.25
N ILE A 207 3.68 7.08 9.10
CA ILE A 207 2.26 6.72 9.00
C ILE A 207 1.85 6.89 7.55
N ARG A 208 1.31 5.82 6.97
CA ARG A 208 0.92 5.75 5.56
C ARG A 208 -0.45 5.11 5.38
N TYR A 209 -0.99 5.25 4.18
CA TYR A 209 -2.31 4.78 3.79
C TYR A 209 -2.23 4.11 2.41
N ASP A 210 -2.99 3.04 2.23
CA ASP A 210 -3.22 2.46 0.91
C ASP A 210 -4.29 3.28 0.19
N VAL A 211 -3.97 3.78 -1.01
CA VAL A 211 -4.90 4.57 -1.81
C VAL A 211 -6.17 3.79 -2.12
N ASN A 212 -6.07 2.47 -2.31
CA ASN A 212 -7.22 1.61 -2.62
C ASN A 212 -8.25 1.62 -1.49
N GLU A 213 -7.81 1.68 -0.23
CA GLU A 213 -8.71 1.79 0.92
C GLU A 213 -9.38 3.16 0.97
N VAL A 214 -8.63 4.23 0.65
CA VAL A 214 -9.14 5.60 0.65
C VAL A 214 -10.19 5.83 -0.44
N VAL A 215 -9.99 5.25 -1.63
CA VAL A 215 -10.94 5.39 -2.75
C VAL A 215 -11.97 4.27 -2.82
N SER A 216 -11.91 3.28 -1.93
CA SER A 216 -12.79 2.11 -1.98
C SER A 216 -14.27 2.48 -1.93
N ASN A 217 -15.07 1.76 -2.73
CA ASN A 217 -16.53 1.74 -2.64
C ASN A 217 -16.97 0.74 -1.57
N SER A 218 -16.68 1.07 -0.32
CA SER A 218 -17.03 0.24 0.83
C SER A 218 -17.53 1.10 1.99
N ILE A 219 -18.38 0.53 2.84
CA ILE A 219 -18.78 1.19 4.08
C ILE A 219 -17.79 0.78 5.18
N PRO A 220 -17.12 1.74 5.85
CA PRO A 220 -16.30 1.42 7.00
C PRO A 220 -17.18 1.17 8.22
N ILE A 221 -16.89 0.10 8.95
CA ILE A 221 -17.58 -0.27 10.19
C ILE A 221 -16.57 -0.64 11.28
N PRO A 222 -16.78 -0.26 12.56
CA PRO A 222 -15.85 -0.58 13.63
C PRO A 222 -15.57 -2.08 13.74
N ILE A 223 -14.30 -2.44 13.96
CA ILE A 223 -13.88 -3.86 13.94
C ILE A 223 -14.60 -4.73 14.98
N ASP A 224 -14.86 -4.19 16.18
CA ASP A 224 -15.59 -4.88 17.25
C ASP A 224 -17.00 -5.31 16.82
N VAL A 225 -17.63 -4.53 15.95
CA VAL A 225 -18.96 -4.84 15.42
C VAL A 225 -18.86 -5.84 14.27
N TYR A 226 -17.88 -5.62 13.38
CA TYR A 226 -17.64 -6.49 12.23
C TYR A 226 -17.38 -7.94 12.64
N GLN A 227 -16.63 -8.16 13.73
CA GLN A 227 -16.33 -9.50 14.22
C GLN A 227 -17.49 -10.16 14.97
N LYS A 228 -18.38 -9.38 15.60
CA LYS A 228 -19.49 -9.91 16.41
C LYS A 228 -20.70 -10.34 15.59
N LYS A 229 -20.95 -9.71 14.44
CA LYS A 229 -22.11 -10.00 13.60
C LYS A 229 -21.68 -10.60 12.26
N PRO A 230 -22.39 -11.62 11.75
CA PRO A 230 -22.20 -12.10 10.39
C PRO A 230 -22.41 -10.97 9.38
N HIS A 231 -21.59 -10.95 8.34
CA HIS A 231 -21.59 -9.92 7.30
C HIS A 231 -22.98 -9.63 6.70
N GLY A 232 -23.70 -10.69 6.31
CA GLY A 232 -25.03 -10.55 5.69
C GLY A 232 -26.10 -9.99 6.64
N ILE A 233 -25.94 -10.12 7.96
CA ILE A 233 -26.85 -9.52 8.95
C ILE A 233 -26.59 -8.01 9.04
N LEU A 234 -25.32 -7.60 9.08
CA LEU A 234 -24.92 -6.18 9.11
C LEU A 234 -25.43 -5.42 7.88
N VAL A 235 -25.29 -6.02 6.69
CA VAL A 235 -25.76 -5.43 5.43
C VAL A 235 -27.25 -5.10 5.49
N LYS A 236 -28.08 -6.05 5.95
CA LYS A 236 -29.54 -5.88 6.07
C LYS A 236 -29.91 -4.73 7.01
N GLU A 237 -29.28 -4.65 8.17
CA GLU A 237 -29.53 -3.59 9.16
C GLU A 237 -29.18 -2.19 8.61
N ILE A 238 -28.02 -2.06 7.94
CA ILE A 238 -27.56 -0.79 7.35
C ILE A 238 -28.54 -0.30 6.28
N ILE A 239 -29.02 -1.20 5.41
CA ILE A 239 -29.95 -0.84 4.34
C ILE A 239 -31.31 -0.42 4.91
N SER A 240 -31.84 -1.16 5.90
CA SER A 240 -33.12 -0.82 6.54
C SER A 240 -33.10 0.58 7.14
N GLU A 241 -32.07 0.90 7.92
CA GLU A 241 -31.92 2.22 8.56
C GLU A 241 -31.74 3.35 7.52
N SER A 242 -31.09 3.05 6.40
CA SER A 242 -30.91 3.99 5.29
C SER A 242 -32.24 4.31 4.60
N LYS A 243 -33.08 3.30 4.37
CA LYS A 243 -34.41 3.45 3.78
C LYS A 243 -35.32 4.33 4.65
N ASP A 244 -35.33 4.10 5.97
CA ASP A 244 -36.11 4.90 6.92
C ASP A 244 -35.68 6.36 6.94
N THR A 245 -34.36 6.60 6.88
CA THR A 245 -33.80 7.96 6.85
C THR A 245 -34.25 8.72 5.60
N LEU A 246 -34.38 8.05 4.45
CA LEU A 246 -34.85 8.65 3.21
C LEU A 246 -36.34 8.97 3.24
N ILE A 247 -37.17 8.08 3.78
CA ILE A 247 -38.61 8.28 3.89
C ILE A 247 -38.92 9.51 4.76
N ARG A 248 -38.20 9.69 5.87
CA ARG A 248 -38.39 10.84 6.77
C ARG A 248 -38.00 12.18 6.17
N ARG A 249 -37.11 12.23 5.17
CA ARG A 249 -36.73 13.50 4.50
C ARG A 249 -37.75 13.99 3.47
N LYS A 250 -38.68 13.14 3.03
CA LYS A 250 -39.73 13.49 2.07
C LYS A 250 -41.04 13.98 2.74
N LYS A 251 -41.16 13.85 4.06
CA LYS A 251 -42.28 14.39 4.85
C LYS A 251 -41.88 15.70 5.49
#